data_AF-A0A501PPL1-F1
#
_entry.id   AF-A0A501PPL1-F1
#
_cell.length_a   1.000
_cell.length_b   1.000
_cell.length_c   1.000
_cell.angle_alpha   90.00
_cell.angle_beta   90.00
_cell.angle_gamma   90.00
#
_symmetry.space_group_name_H-M   'P 1'
#
loop_
_entity.id
_entity.type
_entity.pdbx_description
1 polymer ?
#
loop_
_entity_poly.entity_id
_entity_poly.type
_entity_poly.pdbx_seq_one_letter_code
_entity_poly.pdbx_strand_id
1 'polypeptide(L)'
;MSKKIAILVGALLLSLGASTAQALIIDFEEYQVRDNFNNLGISDSYYGYEWGFGTSPGVANFANAPTGWALATLSDPAITGLPAPAGVSGTAYAWNASGPQSLWIDFKGLVDFTLGRFAKASPDYLWNATTLQLFGYDAGMNEIVSSSVFDLTDTLETHIFNFEDIQFLEIRANDTDWFYAVDYLVINQNEVSEPAALALLGLGLIGVGLARRRQCSVTESQN
;
A
#
# COMPACT_ATOMS: atom_id res chain seq x y z
N MET A 1 -5.45 52.55 -15.20
CA MET A 1 -4.76 51.87 -14.09
C MET A 1 -5.25 50.42 -13.85
N SER A 2 -5.93 49.75 -14.80
CA SER A 2 -6.67 48.50 -14.54
C SER A 2 -6.06 47.20 -15.12
N LYS A 3 -4.90 47.25 -15.79
CA LYS A 3 -4.35 46.07 -16.50
C LYS A 3 -3.38 45.18 -15.70
N LYS A 4 -3.00 45.58 -14.47
CA LYS A 4 -2.00 44.84 -13.66
C LYS A 4 -2.60 43.79 -12.71
N ILE A 5 -3.92 43.78 -12.49
CA ILE A 5 -4.58 42.87 -11.54
C ILE A 5 -4.94 41.52 -12.20
N ALA A 6 -5.20 41.49 -13.51
CA ALA A 6 -5.61 40.27 -14.20
C ALA A 6 -4.49 39.21 -14.37
N ILE A 7 -3.21 39.61 -14.29
CA ILE A 7 -2.08 38.69 -14.46
C ILE A 7 -1.74 37.96 -13.14
N LEU A 8 -2.08 38.52 -11.98
CA LEU A 8 -1.78 37.90 -10.68
C LEU A 8 -2.76 36.77 -10.30
N VAL A 9 -3.99 36.79 -10.82
CA VAL A 9 -5.00 35.76 -10.53
C VAL A 9 -4.78 34.48 -11.35
N GLY A 10 -4.23 34.59 -12.56
CA GLY A 10 -3.93 33.42 -13.41
C GLY A 10 -2.76 32.56 -12.91
N ALA A 11 -1.81 33.16 -12.18
CA ALA A 11 -0.65 32.44 -11.64
C ALA A 11 -0.93 31.73 -10.31
N LEU A 12 -1.90 32.22 -9.52
CA LEU A 12 -2.23 31.65 -8.21
C LEU A 12 -3.12 30.38 -8.30
N LEU A 13 -3.79 30.16 -9.43
CA LEU A 13 -4.62 28.97 -9.68
C LEU A 13 -3.82 27.76 -10.21
N LEU A 14 -2.53 27.93 -10.54
CA LEU A 14 -1.66 26.85 -11.03
C LEU A 14 -0.83 26.18 -9.92
N SER A 15 -0.90 26.66 -8.68
CA SER A 15 -0.13 26.14 -7.54
C SER A 15 -0.97 25.37 -6.51
N LEU A 16 -2.25 25.10 -6.78
CA LEU A 16 -3.00 24.09 -6.05
C LEU A 16 -2.52 22.74 -6.56
N GLY A 17 -1.42 22.27 -5.95
CA GLY A 17 -0.65 21.12 -6.36
C GLY A 17 -1.54 19.92 -6.58
N ALA A 18 -1.53 19.41 -7.82
CA ALA A 18 -1.92 18.04 -8.08
C ALA A 18 -0.98 17.16 -7.26
N SER A 19 -1.42 16.72 -6.08
CA SER A 19 -0.83 15.56 -5.44
C SER A 19 -1.08 14.42 -6.42
N THR A 20 -0.04 14.02 -7.15
CA THR A 20 -0.09 12.77 -7.88
C THR A 20 -0.26 11.70 -6.82
N ALA A 21 -1.46 11.16 -6.67
CA ALA A 21 -1.57 9.93 -5.90
C ALA A 21 -0.75 8.89 -6.66
N GLN A 22 0.18 8.26 -5.96
CA GLN A 22 1.02 7.21 -6.50
C GLN A 22 0.60 5.96 -5.74
N ALA A 23 0.53 4.84 -6.45
CA ALA A 23 0.42 3.55 -5.78
C ALA A 23 1.57 3.46 -4.77
N LEU A 24 1.23 3.27 -3.50
CA LEU A 24 2.23 3.02 -2.47
C LEU A 24 2.43 1.52 -2.39
N ILE A 25 3.68 1.10 -2.59
CA ILE A 25 4.13 -0.26 -2.41
C ILE A 25 4.78 -0.31 -1.04
N ILE A 26 4.26 -1.15 -0.15
CA ILE A 26 4.89 -1.51 1.11
C ILE A 26 5.61 -2.83 0.83
N ASP A 27 6.92 -2.73 0.63
CA ASP A 27 7.84 -3.86 0.72
C ASP A 27 8.54 -3.83 2.08
N PHE A 28 9.51 -4.71 2.30
CA PHE A 28 10.20 -4.87 3.59
C PHE A 28 11.72 -4.67 3.49
N GLU A 29 12.20 -4.06 2.40
CA GLU A 29 13.60 -4.08 2.01
C GLU A 29 14.49 -3.13 2.84
N GLU A 30 13.92 -2.17 3.57
CA GLU A 30 14.71 -1.24 4.38
C GLU A 30 15.37 -1.91 5.60
N TYR A 31 14.86 -3.07 6.02
CA TYR A 31 15.35 -3.80 7.19
C TYR A 31 15.88 -5.17 6.80
N GLN A 32 17.21 -5.29 6.80
CA GLN A 32 17.90 -6.54 6.48
C GLN A 32 18.25 -7.31 7.77
N VAL A 33 17.27 -7.44 8.66
CA VAL A 33 17.41 -8.10 9.97
C VAL A 33 16.14 -8.87 10.29
N ARG A 34 16.30 -10.01 10.96
CA ARG A 34 15.16 -10.77 11.49
C ARG A 34 14.86 -10.34 12.93
N ASP A 35 13.78 -9.60 13.11
CA ASP A 35 13.26 -9.23 14.42
C ASP A 35 11.78 -8.79 14.33
N ASN A 36 11.09 -8.69 15.46
CA ASN A 36 9.72 -8.16 15.49
C ASN A 36 9.69 -6.63 15.43
N PHE A 37 8.60 -6.08 14.91
CA PHE A 37 8.43 -4.64 14.70
C PHE A 37 8.59 -3.83 16.00
N ASN A 38 8.14 -4.40 17.13
CA ASN A 38 8.29 -3.76 18.44
C ASN A 38 9.76 -3.64 18.84
N ASN A 39 10.57 -4.69 18.69
CA ASN A 39 12.01 -4.65 18.99
C ASN A 39 12.78 -3.71 18.05
N LEU A 40 12.33 -3.60 16.79
CA LEU A 40 12.86 -2.64 15.82
C LEU A 40 12.42 -1.20 16.10
N GLY A 41 11.40 -1.00 16.95
CA GLY A 41 10.84 0.32 17.26
C GLY A 41 10.01 0.92 16.12
N ILE A 42 9.39 0.07 15.29
CA ILE A 42 8.66 0.48 14.07
C ILE A 42 7.18 0.09 14.05
N SER A 43 6.70 -0.59 15.11
CA SER A 43 5.30 -1.02 15.25
C SER A 43 4.28 0.10 15.04
N ASP A 44 4.59 1.32 15.50
CA ASP A 44 3.65 2.45 15.44
C ASP A 44 3.89 3.40 14.25
N SER A 45 4.82 3.08 13.33
CA SER A 45 5.22 4.06 12.31
C SER A 45 5.80 3.53 11.02
N TYR A 46 5.87 2.21 10.79
CA TYR A 46 6.39 1.70 9.53
C TYR A 46 5.50 2.16 8.36
N TYR A 47 6.09 2.89 7.41
CA TYR A 47 5.39 3.63 6.34
C TYR A 47 4.33 4.66 6.82
N GLY A 48 4.41 5.10 8.09
CA GLY A 48 3.43 6.02 8.70
C GLY A 48 2.13 5.35 9.18
N TYR A 49 2.11 4.03 9.23
CA TYR A 49 0.96 3.22 9.67
C TYR A 49 1.21 2.59 11.04
N GLU A 50 0.12 2.18 11.70
CA GLU A 50 0.19 1.37 12.94
C GLU A 50 -0.04 -0.10 12.62
N TRP A 51 0.80 -0.96 13.20
CA TRP A 51 0.88 -2.38 12.88
C TRP A 51 0.53 -3.20 14.12
N GLY A 52 -0.60 -3.89 14.06
CA GLY A 52 -1.18 -4.62 15.17
C GLY A 52 -1.28 -6.13 14.93
N PHE A 53 -1.89 -6.82 15.89
CA PHE A 53 -2.16 -8.25 15.81
C PHE A 53 -3.47 -8.61 16.50
N GLY A 54 -3.98 -9.81 16.25
CA GLY A 54 -5.17 -10.35 16.90
C GLY A 54 -4.97 -11.82 17.28
N THR A 55 -5.34 -12.18 18.51
CA THR A 55 -5.39 -13.59 18.96
C THR A 55 -6.77 -14.21 18.78
N SER A 56 -7.74 -13.41 18.31
CA SER A 56 -9.11 -13.81 18.03
C SER A 56 -9.58 -13.12 16.74
N PRO A 57 -10.50 -13.72 15.97
CA PRO A 57 -11.02 -13.12 14.75
C PRO A 57 -11.68 -11.76 15.02
N GLY A 58 -11.35 -10.74 14.22
CA GLY A 58 -11.98 -9.42 14.29
C GLY A 58 -11.61 -8.61 15.54
N VAL A 59 -10.60 -9.03 16.30
CA VAL A 59 -10.11 -8.31 17.48
C VAL A 59 -8.68 -7.82 17.22
N ALA A 60 -8.51 -6.51 17.09
CA ALA A 60 -7.22 -5.87 16.91
C ALA A 60 -6.58 -5.47 18.25
N ASN A 61 -5.27 -5.63 18.34
CA ASN A 61 -4.42 -5.13 19.41
C ASN A 61 -3.22 -4.39 18.79
N PHE A 62 -3.18 -3.08 18.99
CA PHE A 62 -2.10 -2.19 18.55
C PHE A 62 -1.13 -1.85 19.69
N ALA A 63 -1.14 -2.63 20.78
CA ALA A 63 -0.17 -2.46 21.85
C ALA A 63 1.22 -2.92 21.41
N ASN A 64 2.23 -2.15 21.80
CA ASN A 64 3.64 -2.50 21.65
C ASN A 64 3.97 -3.81 22.39
N ALA A 65 4.09 -4.89 21.63
CA ALA A 65 4.33 -6.24 22.12
C ALA A 65 5.25 -7.02 21.17
N PRO A 66 6.01 -8.02 21.67
CA PRO A 66 6.87 -8.89 20.84
C PRO A 66 6.08 -9.97 20.06
N THR A 67 4.82 -9.69 19.73
CA THR A 67 3.89 -10.56 19.00
C THR A 67 3.29 -9.74 17.86
N GLY A 68 3.00 -10.37 16.71
CA GLY A 68 2.45 -9.67 15.56
C GLY A 68 3.44 -9.61 14.41
N TRP A 69 3.65 -8.41 13.87
CA TRP A 69 4.51 -8.23 12.72
C TRP A 69 5.98 -8.41 13.07
N ALA A 70 6.67 -9.17 12.24
CA ALA A 70 8.13 -9.30 12.27
C ALA A 70 8.69 -9.36 10.86
N LEU A 71 9.98 -9.06 10.76
CA LEU A 71 10.75 -9.12 9.54
C LEU A 71 11.65 -10.34 9.54
N ALA A 72 11.95 -10.82 8.35
CA ALA A 72 12.93 -11.85 8.09
C ALA A 72 13.58 -11.59 6.73
N THR A 73 14.71 -12.26 6.50
CA THR A 73 15.42 -12.16 5.21
C THR A 73 15.61 -13.53 4.60
N LEU A 74 16.03 -13.57 3.33
CA LEU A 74 16.42 -14.82 2.67
C LEU A 74 17.61 -15.51 3.36
N SER A 75 18.51 -14.73 3.98
CA SER A 75 19.69 -15.23 4.71
C SER A 75 19.44 -15.53 6.19
N ASP A 76 18.43 -14.90 6.79
CA ASP A 76 17.99 -15.12 8.18
C ASP A 76 16.46 -15.25 8.22
N PRO A 77 15.94 -16.46 7.92
CA PRO A 77 14.52 -16.69 7.69
C PRO A 77 13.70 -16.70 8.99
N ALA A 78 12.38 -16.48 8.82
CA ALA A 78 11.39 -16.38 9.89
C ALA A 78 11.50 -17.56 10.88
N ILE A 79 11.66 -18.77 10.35
CA ILE A 79 11.89 -19.97 11.15
C ILE A 79 13.38 -20.31 11.16
N THR A 80 14.00 -20.24 12.35
CA THR A 80 15.43 -20.53 12.51
C THR A 80 15.79 -21.92 12.00
N GLY A 81 16.73 -21.99 11.07
CA GLY A 81 17.27 -23.25 10.53
C GLY A 81 16.43 -23.88 9.42
N LEU A 82 15.33 -23.25 9.01
CA LEU A 82 14.53 -23.66 7.86
C LEU A 82 14.62 -22.62 6.73
N PRO A 83 14.40 -22.98 5.46
CA PRO A 83 14.51 -22.02 4.36
C PRO A 83 13.39 -20.97 4.37
N ALA A 84 13.68 -19.79 3.82
CA ALA A 84 12.68 -18.76 3.51
C ALA A 84 11.72 -19.24 2.39
N PRO A 85 10.51 -18.64 2.27
CA PRO A 85 9.66 -18.87 1.10
C PRO A 85 10.35 -18.39 -0.18
N ALA A 86 10.03 -19.03 -1.31
CA ALA A 86 10.51 -18.58 -2.62
C ALA A 86 9.73 -17.35 -3.10
N GLY A 87 10.26 -16.59 -4.07
CA GLY A 87 9.51 -15.52 -4.75
C GLY A 87 9.40 -14.18 -4.00
N VAL A 88 10.19 -13.98 -2.94
CA VAL A 88 10.33 -12.68 -2.26
C VAL A 88 10.73 -11.58 -3.25
N SER A 89 10.10 -10.41 -3.16
CA SER A 89 10.34 -9.26 -4.04
C SER A 89 11.63 -8.50 -3.67
N GLY A 90 12.73 -9.22 -3.48
CA GLY A 90 13.99 -8.68 -2.98
C GLY A 90 14.67 -9.66 -2.04
N THR A 91 15.12 -9.20 -0.87
CA THR A 91 15.78 -10.03 0.15
C THR A 91 15.06 -10.10 1.48
N ALA A 92 13.98 -9.33 1.69
CA ALA A 92 13.26 -9.25 2.95
C ALA A 92 11.75 -9.47 2.79
N TYR A 93 11.11 -9.97 3.85
CA TYR A 93 9.66 -10.21 3.91
C TYR A 93 9.18 -10.09 5.35
N ALA A 94 7.88 -9.87 5.53
CA ALA A 94 7.24 -9.91 6.84
C ALA A 94 6.61 -11.26 7.14
N TRP A 95 6.39 -11.54 8.43
CA TRP A 95 5.69 -12.72 8.92
C TRP A 95 4.99 -12.44 10.25
N ASN A 96 4.05 -13.31 10.64
CA ASN A 96 3.34 -13.20 11.92
C ASN A 96 4.11 -13.86 13.08
N ALA A 97 5.07 -13.13 13.66
CA ALA A 97 5.85 -13.60 14.80
C ALA A 97 4.99 -13.93 16.01
N SER A 98 5.37 -15.03 16.68
CA SER A 98 4.66 -15.61 17.82
C SER A 98 3.23 -16.06 17.51
N GLY A 99 2.92 -16.29 16.22
CA GLY A 99 1.73 -16.99 15.74
C GLY A 99 0.35 -16.38 16.10
N PRO A 100 0.16 -15.05 16.19
CA PRO A 100 -1.19 -14.54 16.32
C PRO A 100 -2.01 -14.96 15.10
N GLN A 101 -3.31 -15.20 15.32
CA GLN A 101 -4.21 -15.59 14.25
C GLN A 101 -4.30 -14.52 13.16
N SER A 102 -4.23 -13.24 13.56
CA SER A 102 -4.40 -12.13 12.65
C SER A 102 -3.25 -11.13 12.75
N LEU A 103 -2.85 -10.61 11.60
CA LEU A 103 -2.05 -9.40 11.48
C LEU A 103 -2.95 -8.24 11.07
N TRP A 104 -2.71 -7.07 11.66
CA TRP A 104 -3.51 -5.87 11.45
C TRP A 104 -2.66 -4.71 10.97
N ILE A 105 -3.22 -3.87 10.10
CA ILE A 105 -2.66 -2.58 9.70
C ILE A 105 -3.75 -1.52 9.86
N ASP A 106 -3.46 -0.44 10.58
CA ASP A 106 -4.26 0.80 10.57
C ASP A 106 -3.57 1.82 9.67
N PHE A 107 -4.22 2.12 8.53
CA PHE A 107 -3.69 3.04 7.52
C PHE A 107 -3.78 4.51 7.92
N LYS A 108 -4.36 4.85 9.09
CA LYS A 108 -4.54 6.22 9.60
C LYS A 108 -5.34 7.14 8.67
N GLY A 109 -6.10 6.53 7.77
CA GLY A 109 -6.93 7.16 6.75
C GLY A 109 -7.55 6.09 5.86
N LEU A 110 -8.50 6.49 5.02
CA LEU A 110 -9.09 5.60 4.02
C LEU A 110 -8.08 5.35 2.90
N VAL A 111 -7.95 4.10 2.47
CA VAL A 111 -7.10 3.66 1.36
C VAL A 111 -7.79 2.59 0.53
N ASP A 112 -7.34 2.44 -0.71
CA ASP A 112 -7.71 1.33 -1.59
C ASP A 112 -6.64 0.24 -1.53
N PHE A 113 -6.91 -0.89 -0.90
CA PHE A 113 -5.99 -2.03 -0.89
C PHE A 113 -6.17 -2.91 -2.12
N THR A 114 -5.15 -2.97 -2.97
CA THR A 114 -5.27 -3.60 -4.29
C THR A 114 -4.80 -5.06 -4.29
N LEU A 115 -3.58 -5.32 -3.83
CA LEU A 115 -2.98 -6.66 -3.84
C LEU A 115 -1.94 -6.83 -2.72
N GLY A 116 -1.59 -8.09 -2.48
CA GLY A 116 -0.46 -8.49 -1.64
C GLY A 116 0.14 -9.80 -2.11
N ARG A 117 1.36 -10.12 -1.66
CA ARG A 117 1.97 -11.44 -1.86
C ARG A 117 2.00 -12.24 -0.56
N PHE A 118 1.60 -13.49 -0.64
CA PHE A 118 1.47 -14.38 0.52
C PHE A 118 2.08 -15.74 0.25
N ALA A 119 2.66 -16.34 1.29
CA ALA A 119 3.18 -17.71 1.27
C ALA A 119 3.10 -18.33 2.67
N LYS A 120 3.37 -19.62 2.75
CA LYS A 120 3.81 -20.25 4.00
C LYS A 120 5.08 -19.58 4.51
N ALA A 121 5.28 -19.53 5.82
CA ALA A 121 6.47 -18.93 6.42
C ALA A 121 7.77 -19.70 6.08
N SER A 122 7.67 -21.00 5.79
CA SER A 122 8.76 -21.83 5.28
C SER A 122 8.21 -23.14 4.69
N PRO A 123 8.72 -23.69 3.58
CA PRO A 123 8.20 -24.94 3.00
C PRO A 123 8.24 -26.14 3.96
N ASP A 124 9.20 -26.17 4.88
CA ASP A 124 9.48 -27.34 5.73
C ASP A 124 8.85 -27.23 7.13
N TYR A 125 8.09 -26.17 7.40
CA TYR A 125 7.56 -25.90 8.73
C TYR A 125 6.17 -26.52 8.96
N LEU A 126 6.01 -27.26 10.06
CA LEU A 126 4.78 -28.00 10.34
C LEU A 126 3.62 -27.13 10.83
N TRP A 127 3.91 -25.92 11.31
CA TRP A 127 2.90 -24.98 11.82
C TRP A 127 2.68 -23.82 10.86
N ASN A 128 2.77 -24.06 9.55
CA ASN A 128 2.37 -23.05 8.58
C ASN A 128 0.85 -22.90 8.55
N ALA A 129 0.40 -21.67 8.35
CA ALA A 129 -0.93 -21.40 7.85
C ALA A 129 -1.15 -22.17 6.53
N THR A 130 -2.33 -22.77 6.37
CA THR A 130 -2.70 -23.45 5.11
C THR A 130 -3.54 -22.56 4.22
N THR A 131 -4.36 -21.70 4.83
CA THR A 131 -5.19 -20.74 4.11
C THR A 131 -5.22 -19.41 4.84
N LEU A 132 -5.42 -18.33 4.09
CA LEU A 132 -5.69 -17.00 4.62
C LEU A 132 -7.04 -16.48 4.15
N GLN A 133 -7.55 -15.49 4.87
CA GLN A 133 -8.65 -14.62 4.44
C GLN A 133 -8.33 -13.18 4.85
N LEU A 134 -8.61 -12.23 3.97
CA LEU A 134 -8.41 -10.81 4.25
C LEU A 134 -9.75 -10.12 4.51
N PHE A 135 -9.73 -9.14 5.40
CA PHE A 135 -10.89 -8.32 5.77
C PHE A 135 -10.52 -6.85 5.77
N GLY A 136 -11.40 -6.02 5.23
CA GLY A 136 -11.31 -4.57 5.26
C GLY A 136 -12.35 -3.97 6.19
N TYR A 137 -11.92 -3.02 7.02
CA TYR A 137 -12.79 -2.35 8.00
C TYR A 137 -12.78 -0.84 7.80
N ASP A 138 -13.90 -0.21 8.15
CA ASP A 138 -14.02 1.25 8.23
C ASP A 138 -13.37 1.82 9.51
N ALA A 139 -13.39 3.15 9.66
CA ALA A 139 -12.85 3.86 10.83
C ALA A 139 -13.49 3.46 12.18
N GLY A 140 -14.70 2.90 12.13
CA GLY A 140 -15.45 2.41 13.29
C GLY A 140 -15.17 0.94 13.63
N MET A 141 -14.20 0.30 12.95
CA MET A 141 -13.94 -1.14 13.05
C MET A 141 -15.12 -2.02 12.61
N ASN A 142 -15.99 -1.53 11.71
CA ASN A 142 -17.02 -2.35 11.08
C ASN A 142 -16.43 -3.01 9.83
N GLU A 143 -16.63 -4.33 9.68
CA GLU A 143 -16.25 -5.03 8.45
C GLU A 143 -17.09 -4.50 7.29
N ILE A 144 -16.44 -4.05 6.23
CA ILE A 144 -17.10 -3.54 5.01
C ILE A 144 -16.85 -4.43 3.79
N VAL A 145 -15.76 -5.20 3.81
CA VAL A 145 -15.38 -6.10 2.71
C VAL A 145 -14.53 -7.26 3.22
N SER A 146 -14.62 -8.41 2.56
CA SER A 146 -13.74 -9.55 2.81
C SER A 146 -13.44 -10.33 1.53
N SER A 147 -12.29 -11.01 1.52
CA SER A 147 -11.90 -11.89 0.42
C SER A 147 -12.56 -13.26 0.56
N SER A 148 -12.50 -14.07 -0.50
CA SER A 148 -12.60 -15.52 -0.33
C SER A 148 -11.41 -16.05 0.44
N VAL A 149 -11.56 -17.22 1.06
CA VAL A 149 -10.42 -17.98 1.58
C VAL A 149 -9.55 -18.43 0.41
N PHE A 150 -8.23 -18.35 0.54
CA PHE A 150 -7.27 -18.82 -0.46
C PHE A 150 -6.15 -19.64 0.19
N ASP A 151 -5.66 -20.63 -0.57
CA ASP A 151 -4.60 -21.53 -0.13
C ASP A 151 -3.23 -20.84 -0.19
N LEU A 152 -2.37 -21.17 0.77
CA LEU A 152 -0.97 -20.74 0.77
C LEU A 152 -0.07 -21.81 0.14
N THR A 153 0.86 -21.37 -0.69
CA THR A 153 1.91 -22.20 -1.26
C THR A 153 3.27 -21.88 -0.64
N ASP A 154 4.31 -22.60 -1.06
CA ASP A 154 5.69 -22.39 -0.58
C ASP A 154 6.39 -21.20 -1.28
N THR A 155 5.70 -20.56 -2.24
CA THR A 155 6.17 -19.41 -3.01
C THR A 155 5.25 -18.22 -2.75
N LEU A 156 5.80 -17.02 -2.64
CA LEU A 156 5.04 -15.77 -2.54
C LEU A 156 4.25 -15.54 -3.82
N GLU A 157 2.95 -15.82 -3.74
CA GLU A 157 2.01 -15.68 -4.84
C GLU A 157 1.25 -14.36 -4.72
N THR A 158 0.97 -13.73 -5.86
CA THR A 158 0.23 -12.46 -5.89
C THR A 158 -1.27 -12.73 -5.85
N HIS A 159 -1.95 -12.14 -4.88
CA HIS A 159 -3.40 -12.16 -4.77
C HIS A 159 -3.97 -10.74 -4.90
N ILE A 160 -4.97 -10.57 -5.76
CA ILE A 160 -5.63 -9.29 -6.06
C ILE A 160 -6.98 -9.26 -5.34
N PHE A 161 -7.25 -8.19 -4.59
CA PHE A 161 -8.43 -8.05 -3.73
C PHE A 161 -9.32 -6.85 -4.10
N ASN A 162 -8.73 -5.70 -4.43
CA ASN A 162 -9.44 -4.45 -4.73
C ASN A 162 -10.44 -4.04 -3.63
N PHE A 163 -9.98 -3.95 -2.38
CA PHE A 163 -10.76 -3.38 -1.30
C PHE A 163 -10.72 -1.84 -1.42
N GLU A 164 -11.88 -1.21 -1.43
CA GLU A 164 -12.02 0.24 -1.56
C GLU A 164 -12.38 0.87 -0.21
N ASP A 165 -11.88 2.07 0.06
CA ASP A 165 -12.23 2.88 1.23
C ASP A 165 -12.08 2.15 2.58
N ILE A 166 -11.03 1.33 2.76
CA ILE A 166 -10.73 0.67 4.05
C ILE A 166 -9.80 1.53 4.89
N GLN A 167 -9.97 1.53 6.21
CA GLN A 167 -8.97 2.09 7.13
C GLN A 167 -8.13 1.00 7.79
N PHE A 168 -8.72 -0.16 8.07
CA PHE A 168 -7.99 -1.28 8.65
C PHE A 168 -7.99 -2.48 7.72
N LEU A 169 -6.84 -3.15 7.63
CA LEU A 169 -6.67 -4.44 6.99
C LEU A 169 -6.40 -5.50 8.06
N GLU A 170 -7.18 -6.58 8.05
CA GLU A 170 -6.88 -7.80 8.78
C GLU A 170 -6.46 -8.89 7.80
N ILE A 171 -5.32 -9.52 8.06
CA ILE A 171 -4.87 -10.74 7.40
C ILE A 171 -5.02 -11.88 8.40
N ARG A 172 -5.99 -12.78 8.16
CA ARG A 172 -6.38 -13.82 9.13
C ARG A 172 -5.94 -15.20 8.64
N ALA A 173 -5.22 -15.91 9.48
CA ALA A 173 -4.89 -17.32 9.29
C ALA A 173 -6.04 -18.25 9.71
N ASN A 174 -6.04 -19.45 9.15
CA ASN A 174 -7.03 -20.48 9.44
C ASN A 174 -6.98 -21.05 10.87
N ASP A 175 -5.88 -20.83 11.59
CA ASP A 175 -5.70 -21.26 12.98
C ASP A 175 -4.83 -20.25 13.75
N THR A 176 -4.96 -20.25 15.07
CA THR A 176 -4.02 -19.62 15.99
C THR A 176 -2.69 -20.39 15.99
N ASP A 177 -1.60 -19.72 16.33
CA ASP A 177 -0.24 -20.29 16.38
C ASP A 177 0.32 -20.78 15.02
N TRP A 178 -0.35 -20.42 13.91
CA TRP A 178 0.05 -20.82 12.56
C TRP A 178 0.71 -19.65 11.81
N PHE A 179 1.77 -19.94 11.07
CA PHE A 179 2.68 -18.94 10.55
C PHE A 179 2.55 -18.75 9.03
N TYR A 180 2.65 -17.51 8.56
CA TYR A 180 2.65 -17.15 7.15
C TYR A 180 3.61 -15.99 6.87
N ALA A 181 3.99 -15.85 5.61
CA ALA A 181 4.79 -14.75 5.11
C ALA A 181 3.94 -13.78 4.28
N VAL A 182 4.28 -12.50 4.34
CA VAL A 182 3.66 -11.40 3.62
C VAL A 182 4.76 -10.57 2.97
N ASP A 183 4.53 -10.14 1.73
CA ASP A 183 5.40 -9.20 1.02
C ASP A 183 4.58 -8.36 0.03
N TYR A 184 5.15 -7.25 -0.43
CA TYR A 184 4.67 -6.47 -1.57
C TYR A 184 3.17 -6.11 -1.49
N LEU A 185 2.79 -5.34 -0.47
CA LEU A 185 1.43 -4.83 -0.33
C LEU A 185 1.27 -3.57 -1.19
N VAL A 186 0.21 -3.49 -1.98
CA VAL A 186 -0.05 -2.32 -2.85
C VAL A 186 -1.34 -1.65 -2.44
N ILE A 187 -1.24 -0.35 -2.14
CA ILE A 187 -2.37 0.51 -1.78
C ILE A 187 -2.46 1.73 -2.70
N ASN A 188 -3.67 2.28 -2.86
CA ASN A 188 -4.01 3.46 -3.66
C ASN A 188 -3.57 3.37 -5.13
N GLN A 189 -3.63 2.17 -5.74
CA GLN A 189 -3.20 1.99 -7.13
C GLN A 189 -4.06 2.78 -8.13
N ASN A 190 -5.35 2.97 -7.83
CA ASN A 190 -6.30 3.62 -8.73
C ASN A 190 -6.41 5.14 -8.54
N GLU A 191 -5.83 5.69 -7.47
CA GLU A 191 -5.88 7.13 -7.21
C GLU A 191 -4.88 7.93 -8.06
N VAL A 192 -4.13 7.29 -8.97
CA VAL A 192 -3.20 7.95 -9.89
C VAL A 192 -3.98 8.89 -10.81
N SER A 193 -4.18 10.12 -10.32
CA SER A 193 -4.73 11.23 -11.07
C SER A 193 -3.94 11.32 -12.36
N GLU A 194 -4.65 11.23 -13.50
CA GLU A 194 -4.02 11.34 -14.82
C GLU A 194 -2.97 12.46 -14.78
N PRO A 195 -1.72 12.18 -15.15
CA PRO A 195 -0.62 13.09 -14.87
C PRO A 195 -0.99 14.46 -15.41
N ALA A 196 -0.83 15.50 -14.59
CA ALA A 196 -1.11 16.89 -14.97
C ALA A 196 -0.44 17.29 -16.30
N ALA A 197 0.55 16.53 -16.77
CA ALA A 197 1.08 16.53 -18.12
C ALA A 197 0.02 16.43 -19.23
N LEU A 198 -1.04 15.62 -19.10
CA LEU A 198 -2.13 15.55 -20.09
C LEU A 198 -2.97 16.83 -20.08
N ALA A 199 -3.27 17.37 -18.89
CA ALA A 199 -3.93 18.67 -18.76
C ALA A 199 -3.04 19.81 -19.32
N LEU A 200 -1.74 19.80 -19.03
CA LEU A 200 -0.75 20.75 -19.54
C LEU A 200 -0.56 20.63 -21.06
N LEU A 201 -0.58 19.42 -21.60
CA LEU A 201 -0.54 19.16 -23.03
C LEU A 201 -1.81 19.72 -23.70
N GLY A 202 -2.98 19.46 -23.11
CA GLY A 202 -4.25 20.04 -23.54
C GLY A 202 -4.24 21.57 -23.55
N LEU A 203 -3.77 22.19 -22.45
CA LEU A 203 -3.63 23.64 -22.35
C LEU A 203 -2.59 24.20 -23.33
N GLY A 204 -1.48 23.50 -23.55
CA GLY A 204 -0.46 23.84 -24.52
C GLY A 204 -1.01 23.86 -25.95
N LEU A 205 -1.80 22.85 -26.32
CA LEU A 205 -2.45 22.76 -27.63
C LEU A 205 -3.51 23.87 -27.82
N ILE A 206 -4.29 24.19 -26.79
CA ILE A 206 -5.22 25.34 -26.82
C ILE A 206 -4.44 26.65 -27.02
N GLY A 207 -3.33 26.84 -26.31
CA GLY A 207 -2.45 27.99 -26.45
C GLY A 207 -1.91 28.16 -27.87
N VAL A 208 -1.40 27.08 -28.48
CA VAL A 208 -0.92 27.06 -29.87
C VAL A 208 -2.06 27.38 -30.86
N GLY A 209 -3.24 26.83 -30.64
CA GLY A 209 -4.43 27.10 -31.45
C GLY A 209 -4.85 28.57 -31.43
N LEU A 210 -4.85 29.19 -30.25
CA LEU A 210 -5.17 30.61 -30.08
C LEU A 210 -4.09 31.54 -30.64
N ALA A 211 -2.81 31.17 -30.55
CA ALA A 211 -1.70 31.94 -31.12
C ALA A 211 -1.80 32.03 -32.66
N ARG A 212 -2.17 30.92 -33.33
CA ARG A 212 -2.37 30.92 -34.80
C ARG A 212 -3.50 31.83 -35.26
N ARG A 213 -4.61 31.93 -34.52
CA ARG A 213 -5.75 32.79 -34.89
C ARG A 213 -5.40 34.28 -34.90
N ARG A 214 -4.45 34.73 -34.08
CA ARG A 214 -4.01 36.14 -34.05
C ARG A 214 -3.14 36.54 -35.23
N GLN A 215 -2.49 35.59 -35.90
CA GLN A 215 -1.63 35.89 -37.05
C GLN A 215 -2.44 36.10 -38.35
N CYS A 216 -3.61 35.48 -38.50
CA CYS A 216 -4.45 35.67 -39.69
C CYS A 216 -5.23 36.99 -39.73
N SER A 217 -5.40 37.72 -38.61
CA SER A 217 -6.23 38.94 -38.61
C SER A 217 -5.49 40.24 -38.93
N VAL A 218 -4.20 40.19 -39.31
CA VAL A 218 -3.36 41.38 -39.52
C VAL A 218 -3.21 41.74 -41.01
N THR A 219 -3.74 40.92 -41.92
CA THR A 219 -3.52 41.09 -43.37
C THR A 219 -4.74 41.66 -44.13
N GLU A 220 -5.62 42.41 -43.47
CA GLU A 220 -6.86 42.94 -44.09
C GLU A 220 -7.07 44.45 -43.90
N SER A 221 -6.02 45.20 -43.59
CA SER A 221 -6.07 46.67 -43.45
C SER A 221 -4.96 47.34 -44.25
N GLN A 222 -4.98 47.15 -45.56
CA GLN A 222 -4.40 48.07 -46.54
C GLN A 222 -5.19 47.95 -47.84
N ASN A 223 -6.33 48.66 -47.91
CA ASN A 223 -6.92 49.24 -49.13
C ASN A 223 -8.04 50.21 -48.74
#